data_AF-A0A2P2JBS1-F1
#
_entry.id   AF-A0A2P2JBS1-F1
#
_cell.length_a   1.000
_cell.length_b   1.000
_cell.length_c   1.000
_cell.angle_alpha   90.00
_cell.angle_beta   90.00
_cell.angle_gamma   90.00
#
_symmetry.space_group_name_H-M   'P 1'
#
loop_
_entity.id
_entity.type
_entity.pdbx_description
1 polymer ?
#
loop_
_entity_poly.entity_id
_entity_poly.type
_entity_poly.pdbx_seq_one_letter_code
_entity_poly.pdbx_strand_id
1 'polypeptide(L)'
;MEEYDTKVDVFSFALILQEMIEGCPPFSAMQEHEAPTAYAARQRPPFRAPAKRYSHGLRELIEECWNDKPTKRPTFRKIIVRLESIYAKVGHKKRWKVQPLKCFQNLEAMVKKDLSLSGRSRSSRSTSNM
;
A
#
# COMPACT_ATOMS: atom_id res chain seq x y z
N MET A 1 13.45 -21.60 -16.85
CA MET A 1 12.61 -21.41 -15.65
C MET A 1 12.90 -20.00 -15.20
N GLU A 2 12.06 -19.04 -15.60
CA GLU A 2 12.25 -17.64 -15.23
C GLU A 2 12.24 -17.56 -13.71
N GLU A 3 13.31 -17.01 -13.13
CA GLU A 3 13.37 -16.69 -11.72
C GLU A 3 12.31 -15.62 -11.49
N TYR A 4 11.10 -16.05 -11.14
CA TYR A 4 10.08 -15.19 -10.57
C TYR A 4 10.76 -14.48 -9.40
N ASP A 5 11.13 -13.22 -9.62
CA ASP A 5 12.09 -12.52 -8.79
C ASP A 5 11.42 -12.21 -7.47
N THR A 6 11.49 -13.11 -6.50
CA THR A 6 10.95 -12.98 -5.12
C THR A 6 11.24 -11.62 -4.47
N LYS A 7 12.21 -10.86 -5.01
CA LYS A 7 12.52 -9.48 -4.62
C LYS A 7 11.43 -8.48 -5.01
N VAL A 8 10.61 -8.72 -6.01
CA VAL A 8 9.42 -7.88 -6.30
C VAL A 8 8.37 -8.05 -5.22
N ASP A 9 8.17 -9.26 -4.70
CA ASP A 9 7.26 -9.51 -3.57
C ASP A 9 7.77 -8.85 -2.30
N VAL A 10 9.08 -8.88 -2.06
CA VAL A 10 9.70 -8.18 -0.93
C VAL A 10 9.49 -6.67 -1.01
N PHE A 11 9.53 -6.10 -2.23
CA PHE A 11 9.22 -4.68 -2.44
C PHE A 11 7.75 -4.39 -2.13
N SER A 12 6.82 -5.16 -2.67
CA SER A 12 5.38 -5.01 -2.39
C SER A 12 5.06 -5.18 -0.91
N PHE A 13 5.73 -6.12 -0.23
CA PHE A 13 5.62 -6.32 1.21
C PHE A 13 6.02 -5.07 2.01
N ALA A 14 7.07 -4.36 1.60
CA ALA A 14 7.47 -3.11 2.25
C ALA A 14 6.38 -2.03 2.15
N LEU A 15 5.73 -1.93 0.99
CA LEU A 15 4.63 -0.99 0.77
C LEU A 15 3.41 -1.33 1.65
N ILE A 16 3.06 -2.61 1.76
CA ILE A 16 1.99 -3.08 2.63
C ILE A 16 2.30 -2.74 4.10
N LEU A 17 3.53 -3.01 4.57
CA LEU A 17 3.92 -2.65 5.94
C LEU A 17 3.83 -1.14 6.18
N GLN A 18 4.30 -0.33 5.23
CA GLN A 18 4.23 1.13 5.34
C GLN A 18 2.77 1.61 5.37
N GLU A 19 1.92 1.09 4.49
CA GLU A 19 0.47 1.38 4.47
C GLU A 19 -0.21 0.99 5.79
N MET A 20 0.09 -0.17 6.36
CA MET A 20 -0.48 -0.61 7.63
C MET A 20 -0.13 0.33 8.78
N ILE A 21 1.07 0.92 8.78
CA ILE A 21 1.55 1.80 9.85
C ILE A 21 1.00 3.22 9.69
N GLU A 22 0.99 3.74 8.46
CA GLU A 22 0.45 5.07 8.12
C GLU A 22 -1.09 5.10 8.17
N GLY A 23 -1.72 3.97 7.82
CA GLY A 23 -3.17 3.82 7.69
C GLY A 23 -3.74 4.41 6.40
N CYS A 24 -2.91 4.73 5.41
CA CYS A 24 -3.31 5.22 4.09
C CYS A 24 -2.37 4.68 3.00
N PRO A 25 -2.80 4.68 1.73
CA PRO A 25 -1.98 4.14 0.65
C PRO A 25 -0.64 4.86 0.50
N PRO A 26 0.41 4.17 0.03
CA PRO A 26 1.67 4.80 -0.36
C PRO A 26 1.42 5.99 -1.28
N PHE A 27 2.13 7.10 -1.06
CA PHE A 27 1.93 8.34 -1.83
C PHE A 27 0.50 8.90 -1.81
N SER A 28 -0.30 8.71 -0.75
CA SER A 28 -1.69 9.22 -0.68
C SER A 28 -1.88 10.73 -0.85
N ALA A 29 -0.81 11.54 -0.82
CA ALA A 29 -0.84 12.98 -1.08
C ALA A 29 -0.61 13.34 -2.56
N MET A 30 -0.26 12.35 -3.38
CA MET A 30 0.00 12.45 -4.81
C MET A 30 -1.22 11.89 -5.58
N GLN A 31 -1.39 12.30 -6.84
CA GLN A 31 -2.41 11.68 -7.69
C GLN A 31 -2.01 10.25 -8.04
N GLU A 32 -2.97 9.32 -8.05
CA GLU A 32 -2.70 7.88 -8.22
C GLU A 32 -1.88 7.56 -9.49
N HIS A 33 -2.16 8.26 -10.58
CA HIS A 33 -1.46 8.07 -11.85
C HIS A 33 0.00 8.56 -11.85
N GLU A 34 0.41 9.37 -10.87
CA GLU A 34 1.78 9.87 -10.74
C GLU A 34 2.67 8.90 -9.93
N ALA A 35 2.07 8.02 -9.12
CA ALA A 35 2.81 7.10 -8.27
C ALA A 35 3.77 6.17 -9.04
N PRO A 36 3.40 5.57 -10.20
CA PRO A 36 4.33 4.79 -11.02
C PRO A 36 5.57 5.59 -11.44
N THR A 37 5.37 6.84 -11.84
CA THR A 37 6.46 7.76 -12.22
C THR A 37 7.37 8.06 -11.03
N ALA A 38 6.80 8.26 -9.83
CA ALA A 38 7.58 8.46 -8.61
C ALA A 38 8.46 7.24 -8.28
N TYR A 39 7.92 6.03 -8.38
CA TYR A 39 8.69 4.80 -8.18
C TYR A 39 9.80 4.63 -9.24
N ALA A 40 9.50 4.91 -10.51
CA ALA A 40 10.49 4.89 -11.59
C ALA A 40 11.62 5.91 -11.35
N ALA A 41 11.29 7.07 -10.78
CA ALA A 41 12.24 8.09 -10.34
C ALA A 41 12.95 7.76 -9.00
N ARG A 42 12.82 6.52 -8.50
CA ARG A 42 13.40 6.03 -7.25
C ARG A 42 12.95 6.78 -6.00
N GLN A 43 11.81 7.45 -6.06
CA GLN A 43 11.21 8.05 -4.87
C GLN A 43 10.59 6.95 -3.99
N ARG A 44 10.45 7.22 -2.70
CA ARG A 44 9.79 6.34 -1.74
C ARG A 44 8.73 7.10 -0.94
N PRO A 45 7.65 6.43 -0.51
CA PRO A 45 6.63 7.04 0.33
C PRO A 45 7.26 7.61 1.61
N PRO A 46 6.88 8.82 2.03
CA PRO A 46 7.40 9.42 3.26
C PRO A 46 6.83 8.72 4.50
N PHE A 47 7.66 8.60 5.54
CA PHE A 47 7.24 8.19 6.88
C PHE A 47 6.65 9.38 7.63
N ARG A 48 5.32 9.47 7.68
CA ARG A 48 4.56 10.53 8.33
C ARG A 48 4.08 10.13 9.72
N ALA A 49 3.91 8.83 9.99
CA ALA A 49 3.43 8.37 11.29
C ALA A 49 4.48 8.66 12.39
N PRO A 50 4.06 8.81 13.66
CA PRO A 50 4.99 9.07 14.75
C PRO A 50 6.08 8.00 14.84
N ALA A 51 7.34 8.40 15.06
CA ALA A 51 8.51 7.51 15.06
C ALA A 51 8.35 6.27 15.97
N LYS A 52 7.59 6.38 17.07
CA LYS A 52 7.24 5.25 17.96
C LYS A 52 6.58 4.07 17.24
N ARG A 53 5.85 4.32 16.14
CA ARG A 53 5.21 3.26 15.33
C ARG A 53 6.20 2.50 14.45
N TYR A 54 7.37 3.08 14.18
CA TYR A 54 8.47 2.47 13.43
C TYR A 54 9.62 2.00 14.33
N SER A 55 9.35 1.78 15.60
CA SER A 55 10.36 1.46 16.61
C SER A 55 11.07 0.12 16.36
N HIS A 56 12.17 -0.10 17.08
CA HIS A 56 12.90 -1.37 17.16
C HIS A 56 13.55 -1.87 15.86
N GLY A 57 13.77 -1.00 14.87
CA GLY A 57 14.38 -1.40 13.60
C GLY A 57 13.37 -1.58 12.46
N LEU A 58 12.09 -1.28 12.70
CA LEU A 58 11.02 -1.54 11.72
C LEU A 58 11.13 -0.61 10.51
N ARG A 59 11.53 0.66 10.71
CA ARG A 59 11.79 1.60 9.60
C ARG A 59 12.90 1.07 8.69
N GLU A 60 14.01 0.68 9.28
CA GLU A 60 15.20 0.19 8.59
C GLU A 60 14.90 -1.09 7.81
N LEU A 61 14.08 -1.98 8.39
CA LEU A 61 13.60 -3.17 7.69
C LEU A 61 12.76 -2.82 6.46
N ILE A 62 11.82 -1.87 6.57
CA ILE A 62 11.04 -1.39 5.42
C ILE A 62 11.97 -0.80 4.36
N GLU A 63 12.95 0.01 4.78
CA GLU A 63 13.94 0.65 3.90
C GLU A 63 14.81 -0.36 3.13
N GLU A 64 15.19 -1.46 3.76
CA GLU A 64 15.90 -2.56 3.11
C GLU A 64 15.02 -3.35 2.13
N CYS A 65 13.75 -3.60 2.49
CA CYS A 65 12.82 -4.35 1.65
C CYS A 65 12.47 -3.63 0.35
N TRP A 66 12.37 -2.30 0.34
CA TRP A 66 12.12 -1.53 -0.89
C TRP A 66 13.39 -0.94 -1.53
N ASN A 67 14.56 -1.52 -1.30
CA ASN A 67 15.82 -1.03 -1.86
C ASN A 67 15.77 -0.93 -3.39
N ASP A 68 16.41 0.10 -3.96
CA ASP A 68 16.53 0.27 -5.42
C ASP A 68 17.16 -0.93 -6.10
N LYS A 69 18.16 -1.56 -5.45
CA LYS A 69 18.84 -2.75 -5.98
C LYS A 69 18.10 -4.00 -5.49
N PRO A 70 17.46 -4.80 -6.35
CA PRO A 70 16.75 -6.04 -5.94
C PRO A 70 17.67 -7.01 -5.19
N THR A 71 18.95 -7.08 -5.56
CA THR A 71 19.96 -7.92 -4.90
C THR A 71 20.20 -7.55 -3.44
N LYS A 72 20.02 -6.27 -3.06
CA LYS A 72 20.15 -5.79 -1.68
C LYS A 72 18.93 -6.07 -0.81
N ARG A 73 17.76 -6.35 -1.41
CA ARG A 73 16.55 -6.66 -0.66
C ARG A 73 16.73 -7.98 0.10
N PRO A 74 16.39 -8.07 1.40
CA PRO A 74 16.51 -9.29 2.18
C PRO A 74 15.58 -10.38 1.66
N THR A 75 15.86 -11.63 2.00
CA THR A 75 14.91 -12.74 1.76
C THR A 75 13.82 -12.74 2.83
N PHE A 76 12.65 -13.29 2.53
CA PHE A 76 11.58 -13.44 3.53
C PHE A 76 12.05 -14.16 4.80
N ARG A 77 12.93 -15.15 4.69
CA ARG A 77 13.55 -15.79 5.86
C ARG A 77 14.25 -14.79 6.79
N LYS A 78 15.03 -13.84 6.24
CA LYS A 78 15.69 -12.78 7.02
C LYS A 78 14.68 -11.77 7.58
N ILE A 79 13.64 -11.45 6.80
CA ILE A 79 12.56 -10.54 7.19
C ILE A 79 11.83 -11.10 8.42
N ILE A 80 11.41 -12.37 8.37
CA ILE A 80 10.70 -13.05 9.47
C ILE A 80 11.52 -13.01 10.75
N VAL A 81 12.81 -13.37 10.69
CA VAL A 81 13.71 -13.32 11.87
C VAL A 81 13.81 -11.91 12.46
N ARG A 82 13.89 -10.86 11.62
CA ARG A 82 13.88 -9.47 12.11
C ARG A 82 12.54 -9.08 12.72
N LEU A 83 11.42 -9.47 12.11
CA LEU A 83 10.08 -9.19 12.62
C LEU A 83 9.82 -9.88 13.95
N GLU A 84 10.26 -11.12 14.14
CA GLU A 84 10.19 -11.83 15.42
C GLU A 84 10.99 -11.10 16.52
N SER A 85 12.21 -10.62 16.19
CA SER A 85 13.02 -9.81 17.12
C SER A 85 12.33 -8.48 17.48
N ILE A 86 11.72 -7.81 16.50
CA ILE A 86 10.94 -6.58 16.72
C ILE A 86 9.73 -6.89 17.59
N TYR A 87 8.98 -7.94 17.29
CA TYR A 87 7.80 -8.36 18.02
C TYR A 87 8.10 -8.66 19.50
N ALA A 88 9.20 -9.38 19.77
CA ALA A 88 9.66 -9.65 21.13
C ALA A 88 9.93 -8.36 21.93
N LYS A 89 10.46 -7.31 21.27
CA LYS A 89 10.71 -6.00 21.90
C LYS A 89 9.43 -5.19 22.12
N VAL A 90 8.43 -5.35 21.24
CA VAL A 90 7.11 -4.71 21.37
C VAL A 90 6.28 -5.36 22.49
N GLY A 91 6.54 -6.65 22.77
CA GLY A 91 5.76 -7.55 23.63
C GLY A 91 5.75 -7.32 25.16
N HIS A 92 5.93 -6.09 25.66
CA HIS A 92 5.70 -5.77 27.08
C HIS A 92 4.63 -4.69 27.36
N LYS A 93 3.93 -4.18 26.34
CA LYS A 93 2.78 -3.27 26.54
C LYS A 93 1.57 -3.78 25.76
N LYS A 94 0.65 -4.45 26.47
CA LYS A 94 -0.57 -5.06 25.92
C LYS A 94 -1.49 -4.04 25.22
N ARG A 95 -2.26 -4.58 24.27
CA ARG A 95 -3.44 -4.05 23.53
C ARG A 95 -3.15 -3.45 22.15
N TRP A 96 -3.12 -4.30 21.13
CA TRP A 96 -3.46 -3.90 19.76
C TRP A 96 -4.92 -3.45 19.72
N LYS A 97 -5.14 -2.13 19.80
CA LYS A 97 -6.42 -1.55 19.41
C LYS A 97 -6.42 -1.49 17.89
N VAL A 98 -7.12 -2.41 17.24
CA VAL A 98 -7.41 -2.33 15.81
C VAL A 98 -8.17 -1.02 15.56
N GLN A 99 -7.51 -0.04 14.95
CA GLN A 99 -8.21 1.11 14.37
C GLN A 99 -8.54 0.77 12.93
N PRO A 100 -9.75 1.07 12.44
CA PRO A 100 -10.10 0.86 11.05
C PRO A 100 -9.10 1.59 10.16
N LEU A 101 -8.48 0.86 9.23
CA LEU A 101 -7.57 1.40 8.23
C LEU A 101 -8.33 2.43 7.38
N LYS A 102 -7.83 3.66 7.28
CA LYS A 102 -8.52 4.74 6.53
C LYS A 102 -8.53 4.49 5.03
N CYS A 103 -7.60 3.68 4.50
CA CYS A 103 -7.56 3.30 3.08
C CYS A 103 -8.81 2.54 2.60
N PHE A 104 -9.56 1.86 3.48
CA PHE A 104 -10.78 1.15 3.09
C PHE A 104 -12.03 2.05 3.01
N GLN A 105 -11.99 3.27 3.53
CA GLN A 105 -13.13 4.20 3.44
C GLN A 105 -13.36 4.71 2.01
N ASN A 106 -12.31 4.71 1.18
CA ASN A 106 -12.39 5.20 -0.20
C ASN A 106 -12.89 4.14 -1.19
N LEU A 107 -12.90 2.85 -0.83
CA LEU A 107 -13.41 1.81 -1.70
C LEU A 107 -14.95 1.90 -1.85
N GLU A 108 -15.65 2.23 -0.76
CA GLU A 108 -17.11 2.41 -0.79
C GLU A 108 -17.54 3.63 -1.64
N ALA A 109 -16.70 4.66 -1.72
CA ALA A 109 -16.97 5.83 -2.56
C ALA A 109 -16.82 5.54 -4.06
N MET A 110 -16.01 4.55 -4.43
CA MET A 110 -15.75 4.15 -5.82
C MET A 110 -16.81 3.16 -6.33
N VAL A 111 -17.22 2.20 -5.51
CA VAL A 111 -18.26 1.21 -5.89
C VAL A 111 -19.62 1.86 -6.16
N LYS A 112 -19.93 2.98 -5.52
CA LYS A 112 -21.16 3.75 -5.79
C LYS A 112 -21.14 4.47 -7.14
N LYS A 113 -19.97 4.71 -7.75
CA LYS A 113 -19.87 5.48 -8.99
C LYS A 113 -20.17 4.61 -10.23
N ASP A 114 -19.76 3.35 -10.23
CA ASP A 114 -19.95 2.45 -11.36
C ASP A 114 -21.38 1.92 -11.52
N LEU A 115 -22.15 1.80 -10.43
CA LEU A 115 -23.57 1.42 -10.50
C LEU A 115 -24.50 2.53 -11.03
N SER A 116 -24.02 3.76 -11.16
CA SER A 116 -24.83 4.92 -11.58
C SER A 116 -24.72 5.27 -13.08
N LEU A 117 -23.80 4.63 -13.82
CA LEU A 117 -23.52 4.94 -15.22
C LEU A 117 -24.01 3.90 -16.25
N SER A 118 -24.63 2.79 -15.82
CA SER A 118 -25.16 1.75 -16.74
C SER A 118 -26.64 1.87 -17.08
N GLY A 119 -27.34 2.93 -16.63
CA GLY A 119 -28.79 3.05 -16.79
C GLY A 119 -29.26 4.39 -17.33
N ARG A 120 -28.96 4.74 -18.59
CA ARG A 120 -29.73 5.73 -19.40
C ARG A 120 -29.23 5.80 -20.85
N SER A 121 -29.60 4.82 -21.67
CA SER A 121 -29.72 5.02 -23.12
C SER A 121 -31.20 5.19 -23.45
N ARG A 122 -31.70 6.44 -23.42
CA ARG A 122 -33.03 6.77 -23.95
C ARG A 122 -32.87 7.06 -25.44
N SER A 123 -33.25 6.10 -26.28
CA SER A 123 -33.37 6.31 -27.72
C SER A 123 -34.57 7.20 -28.03
N SER A 124 -34.34 8.37 -28.61
CA SER A 124 -35.38 9.27 -29.12
C SER A 124 -36.02 8.67 -30.38
N ARG A 125 -37.34 8.47 -30.37
CA ARG A 125 -38.13 8.21 -31.60
C ARG A 125 -38.84 9.50 -31.99
N SER A 126 -38.51 10.01 -33.17
CA SER A 126 -39.17 11.13 -33.83
C SER A 126 -40.49 10.67 -34.44
N THR A 127 -41.58 11.38 -34.14
CA THR A 127 -42.87 11.23 -34.81
C THR A 127 -42.95 12.21 -35.98
N SER A 128 -43.15 11.70 -37.19
CA SER A 128 -43.53 12.47 -38.38
C SER A 128 -44.95 12.10 -38.80
N ASN A 129 -45.78 13.11 -39.00
CA ASN A 129 -47.20 13.07 -39.43
C ASN A 129 -47.47 12.21 -40.67
N MET A 130 -48.66 11.60 -40.69
CA MET A 130 -49.70 11.68 -41.74
C MET A 130 -51.03 11.19 -41.15
#